data_AF-A0A4U9Z9W9-F1
#
_entry.id   AF-A0A4U9Z9W9-F1
#
_cell.length_a   1.000
_cell.length_b   1.000
_cell.length_c   1.000
_cell.angle_alpha   90.00
_cell.angle_beta   90.00
_cell.angle_gamma   90.00
#
_symmetry.space_group_name_H-M   'P 1'
#
loop_
_entity.id
_entity.type
_entity.pdbx_description
1 polymer ?
#
loop_
_entity_poly.entity_id
_entity_poly.type
_entity_poly.pdbx_seq_one_letter_code
_entity_poly.pdbx_strand_id
1 'polypeptide(L)'
;MFLDIGGNPFDFWEYTPLEVLGLIESFNRVYIQKKKEKIIESYRLSQMIANHVSLLISNEARVLDVWEYAPELFNEEKAQVEEQRRQQQVLQHKEQMRAFAERFNRMRKEENYEHDS
;
A
#
# COMPACT_ATOMS: atom_id res chain seq x y z
N MET A 1 -8.28 28.52 26.45
CA MET A 1 -8.76 27.15 26.21
C MET A 1 -10.07 27.12 25.43
N PHE A 2 -11.16 27.76 25.91
CA PHE A 2 -12.42 27.85 25.12
C PHE A 2 -12.30 28.74 23.87
N LEU A 3 -11.64 29.89 24.00
CA LEU A 3 -11.42 30.80 22.86
C LEU A 3 -10.50 30.17 21.79
N ASP A 4 -9.53 29.36 22.21
CA ASP A 4 -8.56 28.71 21.31
C ASP A 4 -9.21 27.64 20.41
N ILE A 5 -10.37 27.13 20.84
CA ILE A 5 -11.18 26.20 20.05
C ILE A 5 -12.26 26.91 19.22
N GLY A 6 -12.25 28.25 19.21
CA GLY A 6 -13.18 29.10 18.44
C GLY A 6 -14.46 29.50 19.17
N GLY A 7 -14.56 29.26 20.49
CA GLY A 7 -15.72 29.66 21.28
C GLY A 7 -15.84 31.19 21.39
N ASN A 8 -17.07 31.70 21.44
CA ASN A 8 -17.33 33.13 21.60
C ASN A 8 -17.41 33.48 23.10
N PRO A 9 -16.76 34.56 23.58
CA PRO A 9 -16.91 35.01 24.96
C PRO A 9 -18.36 35.21 25.43
N PHE A 10 -19.27 35.58 24.52
CA PHE A 10 -20.69 35.76 24.84
C PHE A 10 -21.42 34.45 25.11
N ASP A 11 -20.91 33.32 24.61
CA ASP A 11 -21.49 32.00 24.85
C ASP A 11 -21.40 31.59 26.33
N PHE A 12 -20.60 32.28 27.14
CA PHE A 12 -20.57 32.10 28.60
C PHE A 12 -21.93 32.30 29.27
N TRP A 13 -22.78 33.17 28.70
CA TRP A 13 -24.12 33.42 29.21
C TRP A 13 -25.15 32.39 28.74
N GLU A 14 -24.83 31.64 27.68
CA GLU A 14 -25.71 30.65 27.05
C GLU A 14 -25.39 29.23 27.52
N TYR A 15 -24.11 28.93 27.80
CA TYR A 15 -23.65 27.62 28.26
C TYR A 15 -23.36 27.60 29.75
N THR A 16 -23.66 26.47 30.37
CA THR A 16 -23.15 26.14 31.69
C THR A 16 -21.64 25.88 31.63
N PRO A 17 -20.90 26.07 32.74
CA PRO A 17 -19.47 25.76 32.78
C PRO A 17 -19.14 24.30 32.40
N LEU A 18 -20.04 23.36 32.67
CA LEU A 18 -19.86 21.94 32.29
C LEU A 18 -19.98 21.72 30.78
N GLU A 19 -20.89 22.42 30.11
CA GLU A 19 -21.02 22.34 28.64
C GLU A 19 -19.79 22.94 27.96
N VAL A 20 -19.28 24.07 28.46
CA VAL A 20 -18.02 24.67 27.98
C VAL A 20 -16.85 23.68 28.13
N LEU A 21 -16.74 22.99 29.26
CA LEU A 21 -15.74 21.94 29.45
C LEU A 21 -15.94 20.79 28.46
N GLY A 22 -17.17 20.33 28.24
CA GLY A 22 -17.49 19.28 27.28
C GLY A 22 -17.08 19.63 25.84
N LEU A 23 -17.26 20.89 25.44
CA LEU A 23 -16.82 21.41 24.13
C LEU A 23 -15.28 21.38 24.01
N ILE A 24 -14.57 21.85 25.04
CA ILE A 24 -13.10 21.82 25.09
C ILE A 24 -12.59 20.38 25.01
N GLU A 25 -13.16 19.47 25.79
CA GLU A 25 -12.77 18.07 25.80
C GLU A 25 -13.03 17.39 24.45
N SER A 26 -14.18 17.64 23.83
CA SER A 26 -14.48 17.08 22.51
C SER A 26 -13.51 17.57 21.45
N PHE A 27 -13.20 18.86 21.44
CA PHE A 27 -12.19 19.42 20.55
C PHE A 27 -10.83 18.75 20.77
N ASN A 28 -10.40 18.64 22.03
CA ASN A 28 -9.13 18.03 22.38
C ASN A 28 -9.03 16.57 21.92
N ARG A 29 -10.11 15.77 22.03
CA ARG A 29 -10.14 14.39 21.52
C ARG A 29 -9.85 14.36 20.01
N VAL A 30 -10.58 15.17 19.23
CA VAL A 30 -10.38 15.24 17.76
C VAL A 30 -8.99 15.76 17.42
N TYR A 31 -8.52 16.80 18.11
CA TYR A 31 -7.20 17.39 17.89
C TYR A 31 -6.06 16.40 18.16
N ILE A 32 -6.16 15.63 19.25
CA ILE A 32 -5.19 14.57 19.57
C ILE A 32 -5.20 13.48 18.50
N GLN A 33 -6.37 13.05 18.02
CA GLN A 33 -6.44 12.06 16.95
C GLN A 33 -5.78 12.56 15.66
N LYS A 34 -6.09 13.79 15.23
CA LYS A 34 -5.44 14.42 14.07
C LYS A 34 -3.91 14.49 14.21
N LYS A 35 -3.40 14.79 15.41
CA LYS A 35 -1.96 14.77 15.68
C LYS A 35 -1.36 13.38 15.53
N LYS A 36 -2.03 12.36 16.05
CA LYS A 36 -1.58 10.96 15.92
C LYS A 36 -1.56 10.52 14.46
N GLU A 37 -2.63 10.80 13.72
CA GLU A 37 -2.73 10.52 12.28
C GLU A 37 -1.55 11.15 11.53
N LYS A 38 -1.28 12.45 11.74
CA LYS A 38 -0.15 13.15 11.11
C LYS A 38 1.21 12.52 11.44
N ILE A 39 1.41 12.09 12.68
CA ILE A 39 2.66 11.41 13.10
C ILE A 39 2.79 10.07 12.38
N ILE A 40 1.72 9.28 12.32
CA ILE A 40 1.70 7.98 11.65
C ILE A 40 1.98 8.16 10.15
N GLU A 41 1.34 9.13 9.49
CA GLU A 41 1.57 9.45 8.08
C GLU A 41 3.03 9.84 7.82
N SER A 42 3.59 10.72 8.64
CA SER A 42 4.98 11.17 8.52
C SER A 42 5.96 10.02 8.76
N TYR A 43 5.65 9.15 9.72
CA TYR A 43 6.46 7.98 10.03
C TYR A 43 6.43 6.96 8.88
N ARG A 44 5.26 6.66 8.31
CA ARG A 44 5.11 5.79 7.14
C ARG A 44 5.90 6.35 5.95
N LEU A 45 5.78 7.65 5.67
CA LEU A 45 6.55 8.30 4.61
C LEU A 45 8.06 8.15 4.82
N SER A 46 8.54 8.36 6.05
CA SER A 46 9.94 8.17 6.41
C SER A 46 10.41 6.74 6.15
N GLN A 47 9.61 5.73 6.53
CA GLN A 47 9.90 4.32 6.26
C GLN A 47 9.93 4.01 4.75
N MET A 48 9.01 4.59 3.97
CA MET A 48 9.01 4.44 2.52
C MET A 48 10.30 4.98 1.91
N ILE A 49 10.70 6.20 2.29
CA ILE A 49 11.95 6.81 1.83
C ILE A 49 13.15 5.95 2.23
N ALA A 50 13.23 5.51 3.49
CA ALA A 50 14.31 4.67 3.97
C ALA A 50 14.42 3.37 3.16
N ASN A 51 13.30 2.69 2.91
CA ASN A 51 13.29 1.46 2.12
C ASN A 51 13.75 1.70 0.68
N HIS A 52 13.29 2.77 0.03
CA HIS A 52 13.74 3.11 -1.33
C HIS A 52 15.24 3.44 -1.37
N VAL A 53 15.77 4.15 -0.37
CA VAL A 53 17.19 4.43 -0.26
C VAL A 53 18.01 3.16 0.02
N SER A 54 17.48 2.20 0.79
CA SER A 54 18.14 0.92 1.04
C SER A 54 18.42 0.13 -0.24
N LEU A 55 17.56 0.22 -1.27
CA LEU A 55 17.83 -0.39 -2.58
C LEU A 55 19.06 0.18 -3.29
N LEU A 56 19.42 1.44 -3.02
CA LEU A 56 20.61 2.05 -3.61
C LEU A 56 21.90 1.54 -2.94
N ILE A 57 21.81 1.04 -1.71
CA ILE A 57 22.95 0.64 -0.89
C ILE A 57 23.12 -0.88 -0.87
N SER A 58 22.03 -1.66 -0.93
CA SER A 58 22.03 -3.12 -0.84
C SER A 58 21.21 -3.77 -1.94
N ASN A 59 21.77 -4.82 -2.56
CA ASN A 59 21.09 -5.66 -3.55
C ASN A 59 20.03 -6.59 -2.95
N GLU A 60 19.97 -6.73 -1.63
CA GLU A 60 19.00 -7.59 -0.94
C GLU A 60 17.74 -6.83 -0.50
N ALA A 61 17.73 -5.50 -0.65
CA ALA A 61 16.59 -4.69 -0.25
C ALA A 61 15.43 -4.84 -1.25
N ARG A 62 14.23 -5.08 -0.71
CA ARG A 62 12.99 -5.15 -1.49
C ARG A 62 12.18 -3.88 -1.27
N VAL A 63 11.61 -3.34 -2.35
CA VAL A 63 10.58 -2.29 -2.26
C VAL A 63 9.32 -2.92 -1.68
N LEU A 64 8.86 -2.39 -0.55
CA LEU A 64 7.55 -2.77 -0.01
C LEU A 64 6.47 -2.08 -0.83
N ASP A 65 5.40 -2.82 -1.14
CA ASP A 65 4.25 -2.25 -1.83
C ASP A 65 3.43 -1.35 -0.88
N VAL A 66 2.63 -0.42 -1.43
CA VAL A 66 1.89 0.60 -0.65
C VAL A 66 0.96 -0.02 0.41
N TRP A 67 0.31 -1.14 0.08
CA TRP A 67 -0.59 -1.85 0.98
C TRP A 67 0.13 -2.53 2.16
N GLU A 68 1.44 -2.75 2.09
CA GLU A 68 2.21 -3.31 3.20
C GLU A 68 2.40 -2.30 4.34
N TYR A 69 2.33 -0.99 4.05
CA TYR A 69 2.43 0.07 5.06
C TYR A 69 1.10 0.36 5.77
N ALA A 70 -0.02 -0.06 5.18
CA ALA A 70 -1.36 0.16 5.70
C ALA A 70 -2.29 -1.03 5.37
N PRO A 71 -2.01 -2.23 5.90
CA PRO A 71 -2.74 -3.45 5.53
C PRO A 71 -4.23 -3.36 5.87
N GLU A 72 -4.60 -2.67 6.94
CA GLU A 72 -5.99 -2.53 7.35
C GLU A 72 -6.85 -1.74 6.34
N LEU A 73 -6.24 -0.90 5.51
CA LEU A 73 -6.95 -0.03 4.57
C LEU A 73 -7.06 -0.61 3.15
N PHE A 74 -6.18 -1.53 2.77
CA PHE A 74 -6.02 -1.96 1.37
C PHE A 74 -6.18 -3.48 1.15
N ASN A 75 -7.00 -4.13 1.98
CA ASN A 75 -7.18 -5.58 1.92
C ASN A 75 -7.81 -6.04 0.59
N GLU A 76 -8.77 -5.30 0.07
CA GLU A 76 -9.48 -5.65 -1.17
C GLU A 76 -8.58 -5.41 -2.40
N GLU A 77 -7.89 -4.27 -2.44
CA GLU A 77 -6.97 -3.91 -3.51
C GLU A 77 -5.79 -4.87 -3.57
N LYS A 78 -5.27 -5.28 -2.41
CA LYS A 78 -4.22 -6.30 -2.33
C LYS A 78 -4.65 -7.60 -2.98
N ALA A 79 -5.87 -8.08 -2.68
CA ALA A 79 -6.40 -9.31 -3.24
C ALA A 79 -6.54 -9.24 -4.77
N GLN A 80 -7.00 -8.10 -5.30
CA GLN A 80 -7.11 -7.87 -6.74
C GLN A 80 -5.75 -7.88 -7.44
N VAL A 81 -4.75 -7.20 -6.87
CA VAL A 81 -3.39 -7.15 -7.43
C VAL A 81 -2.73 -8.53 -7.39
N GLU A 82 -2.90 -9.29 -6.31
CA GLU A 82 -2.37 -10.66 -6.22
C GLU A 82 -3.02 -11.61 -7.24
N GLU A 83 -4.31 -11.46 -7.50
CA GLU A 83 -5.01 -12.23 -8.54
C GLU A 83 -4.50 -11.87 -9.94
N GLN A 84 -4.32 -10.57 -10.24
CA GLN A 84 -3.74 -10.14 -11.51
C GLN A 84 -2.30 -10.66 -11.70
N ARG A 85 -1.46 -10.59 -10.65
CA ARG A 85 -0.10 -11.16 -10.68
C ARG A 85 -0.14 -12.66 -10.98
N ARG A 86 -1.04 -13.42 -10.36
CA ARG A 86 -1.22 -14.87 -10.64
C ARG A 86 -1.63 -15.12 -12.09
N GLN A 87 -2.61 -14.38 -12.60
CA GLN A 87 -3.06 -14.52 -13.99
C GLN A 87 -1.93 -14.23 -14.98
N GLN A 88 -1.14 -13.18 -14.72
CA GLN A 88 -0.02 -12.81 -15.58
C GLN A 88 1.08 -13.88 -15.56
N GLN A 89 1.39 -14.46 -14.39
CA GLN A 89 2.34 -15.57 -14.28
C GLN A 89 1.87 -16.81 -15.06
N VAL A 90 0.58 -17.14 -14.99
CA VAL A 90 0.00 -18.27 -15.75
C VAL A 90 0.12 -18.05 -17.25
N LEU A 91 -0.16 -16.82 -17.73
CA LEU A 91 -0.02 -16.47 -19.15
C LEU A 91 1.44 -16.60 -19.62
N GLN A 92 2.38 -16.03 -18.86
CA GLN A 92 3.81 -16.13 -19.16
C GLN A 92 4.29 -17.60 -19.20
N HIS A 93 3.86 -18.40 -18.23
CA HIS A 93 4.20 -19.83 -18.20
C HIS A 93 3.63 -20.57 -19.42
N LYS A 94 2.39 -20.27 -19.82
CA LYS A 94 1.77 -20.86 -21.01
C LYS A 94 2.53 -20.51 -22.30
N GLU A 95 2.99 -19.26 -22.43
CA GLU A 95 3.83 -18.83 -23.56
C GLU A 95 5.19 -19.53 -23.57
N GLN A 96 5.84 -19.66 -22.42
CA GLN A 96 7.10 -20.40 -22.29
C GLN A 96 6.94 -21.87 -22.70
N MET A 97 5.86 -22.53 -22.26
CA MET A 97 5.56 -23.91 -22.63
C MET A 97 5.29 -24.05 -24.14
N ARG A 98 4.58 -23.09 -24.74
CA ARG A 98 4.35 -23.06 -26.19
C ARG A 98 5.68 -22.94 -26.96
N ALA A 99 6.51 -21.98 -26.57
CA ALA A 99 7.83 -21.77 -27.20
C ALA A 99 8.73 -23.01 -27.05
N PHE A 100 8.68 -23.69 -25.90
CA PHE A 100 9.39 -24.94 -25.68
C PHE A 100 8.90 -26.06 -26.62
N ALA A 101 7.58 -26.27 -26.72
CA ALA A 101 6.99 -27.27 -27.60
C ALA A 101 7.31 -27.01 -29.08
N GLU A 102 7.28 -25.75 -29.53
CA GLU A 102 7.64 -25.35 -30.89
C GLU A 102 9.12 -25.67 -31.20
N ARG A 103 10.04 -25.41 -30.26
CA ARG A 103 11.46 -25.77 -30.39
C ARG A 103 11.65 -27.29 -30.48
N PHE A 104 10.99 -28.05 -29.61
CA PHE A 104 11.08 -29.50 -29.59
C PHE A 104 10.54 -30.14 -30.87
N ASN A 105 9.41 -29.64 -31.38
CA ASN A 105 8.83 -30.11 -32.63
C ASN A 105 9.70 -29.78 -33.85
N ARG A 106 10.43 -28.65 -33.85
CA ARG A 106 11.41 -28.32 -34.89
C ARG A 106 12.57 -29.32 -34.91
N MET A 107 13.17 -29.57 -33.75
CA MET A 107 14.28 -30.55 -33.63
C MET A 107 13.88 -31.94 -34.11
N ARG A 108 12.70 -32.45 -33.73
CA ARG A 108 12.21 -33.75 -34.23
C ARG A 108 11.97 -33.78 -35.73
N LYS A 109 11.50 -32.68 -36.33
CA LYS A 109 11.32 -32.63 -37.78
C LYS A 109 12.66 -32.71 -38.48
N GLU A 110 13.66 -31.96 -38.01
CA GLU A 110 15.03 -31.98 -38.54
C GLU A 110 15.64 -33.39 -38.45
N GLU A 111 15.53 -34.08 -37.30
CA GLU A 111 15.99 -35.47 -37.14
C GLU A 111 15.29 -36.45 -38.11
N ASN A 112 13.98 -36.32 -38.30
CA ASN A 112 13.25 -37.20 -39.24
C ASN A 112 13.64 -36.93 -40.70
N TYR A 113 13.94 -35.69 -41.08
CA TYR A 113 14.43 -35.38 -42.43
C TYR A 113 15.84 -35.92 -42.69
N GLU A 114 16.71 -35.97 -41.67
CA GLU A 114 18.05 -36.56 -41.77
C GLU A 114 18.04 -38.10 -41.85
N HIS A 115 16.97 -38.76 -41.39
CA HIS A 115 16.86 -40.23 -41.43
C HIS A 115 16.23 -40.79 -42.71
N ASP A 116 15.45 -39.98 -43.43
CA ASP A 116 14.80 -40.32 -44.71
C ASP A 116 15.62 -39.88 -45.95
N SER A 117 16.79 -39.26 -45.77
CA SER A 117 17.73 -38.81 -46.82
C SER A 117 18.91 -39.77 -46.99
#